data_AF-A0A9E4PWS7-F1
#
_entry.id   AF-A0A9E4PWS7-F1
#
_cell.length_a   1.000
_cell.length_b   1.000
_cell.length_c   1.000
_cell.angle_alpha   90.00
_cell.angle_beta   90.00
_cell.angle_gamma   90.00
#
_symmetry.space_group_name_H-M   'P 1'
#
loop_
_entity.id
_entity.type
_entity.pdbx_description
1 polymer ?
#
loop_
_entity_poly.entity_id
_entity_poly.type
_entity_poly.pdbx_seq_one_letter_code
_entity_poly.pdbx_strand_id
1 'polypeptide(L)'
;RASLLELGAGLRRTLSTFQIDAQVKNGEEPGKDLIFLGLFDDAVQAEGYLSRAGIQVGATLRTPFTPDLEPQGTAIISLQEQDGRHILIVLADTLDTLADATARLESGSFRDVIVSELLGVIVAAN
;
A
#
# COMPACT_ATOMS: atom_id res chain seq x y z
N ARG A 1 5.74 4.08 16.23
CA ARG A 1 5.56 2.61 16.33
C ARG A 1 4.14 2.20 16.70
N ALA A 2 3.49 2.80 17.71
CA ALA A 2 2.06 2.54 18.00
C ALA A 2 1.14 2.92 16.82
N SER A 3 1.45 4.02 16.13
CA SER A 3 0.65 4.56 15.03
C SER A 3 0.49 3.59 13.85
N LEU A 4 1.55 2.91 13.41
CA LEU A 4 1.49 1.94 12.31
C LEU A 4 0.66 0.70 12.66
N LEU A 5 0.74 0.26 13.91
CA LEU A 5 -0.04 -0.87 14.42
C LEU A 5 -1.54 -0.52 14.50
N GLU A 6 -1.88 0.70 14.93
CA GLU A 6 -3.26 1.19 14.97
C GLU A 6 -3.84 1.34 13.56
N LEU A 7 -3.09 1.93 12.63
CA LEU A 7 -3.49 2.06 11.22
C LEU A 7 -3.71 0.68 10.58
N GLY A 8 -2.80 -0.26 10.81
CA GLY A 8 -2.96 -1.61 10.31
C GLY A 8 -4.17 -2.33 10.92
N ALA A 9 -4.43 -2.16 12.22
CA ALA A 9 -5.60 -2.75 12.87
C ALA A 9 -6.93 -2.25 12.29
N GLY A 10 -7.01 -0.95 11.95
CA GLY A 10 -8.15 -0.36 11.25
C GLY A 10 -8.37 -0.96 9.87
N LEU A 11 -7.30 -1.02 9.07
CA LEU A 11 -7.33 -1.57 7.71
C LEU A 11 -7.70 -3.06 7.69
N ARG A 12 -7.19 -3.85 8.66
CA ARG A 12 -7.56 -5.26 8.82
C ARG A 12 -9.06 -5.42 9.05
N ARG A 13 -9.66 -4.61 9.91
CA ARG A 13 -11.11 -4.65 10.18
C ARG A 13 -11.92 -4.34 8.92
N THR A 14 -11.47 -3.39 8.11
CA THR A 14 -12.08 -3.07 6.81
C THR A 14 -11.97 -4.24 5.84
N LEU A 15 -10.79 -4.85 5.70
CA LEU A 15 -10.57 -5.99 4.80
C LEU A 15 -11.35 -7.25 5.22
N SER A 16 -11.50 -7.50 6.52
CA SER A 16 -12.40 -8.56 7.02
C SER A 16 -13.86 -8.33 6.63
N THR A 17 -14.30 -7.08 6.48
CA THR A 17 -15.63 -6.74 5.96
C THR A 17 -15.78 -7.12 4.48
N PHE A 18 -14.67 -7.13 3.74
CA PHE A 18 -14.57 -7.62 2.36
C PHE A 18 -14.24 -9.12 2.26
N GLN A 19 -14.33 -9.87 3.37
CA GLN A 19 -13.97 -11.30 3.45
C GLN A 19 -12.49 -11.63 3.16
N ILE A 20 -11.59 -10.65 3.29
CA ILE A 20 -10.14 -10.82 3.15
C ILE A 20 -9.55 -11.02 4.56
N ASP A 21 -8.97 -12.19 4.84
CA ASP A 21 -8.44 -12.53 6.17
C ASP A 21 -6.95 -12.15 6.28
N ALA A 22 -6.73 -10.85 6.47
CA ALA A 22 -5.40 -10.27 6.42
C ALA A 22 -4.72 -10.12 7.81
N GLN A 23 -3.40 -10.30 7.87
CA GLN A 23 -2.59 -10.03 9.07
C GLN A 23 -1.75 -8.76 8.92
N VAL A 24 -1.73 -7.93 9.96
CA VAL A 24 -0.92 -6.71 10.07
C VAL A 24 0.38 -7.08 10.78
N LYS A 25 1.50 -7.08 10.08
CA LYS A 25 2.79 -7.47 10.65
C LYS A 25 3.95 -6.69 10.02
N ASN A 26 5.04 -6.52 10.79
CA ASN A 26 6.31 -5.94 10.34
C ASN A 26 7.22 -6.99 9.64
N GLY A 27 6.65 -7.97 8.92
CA GLY A 27 7.41 -9.05 8.27
C GLY A 27 6.54 -10.12 7.60
N GLU A 28 7.06 -10.72 6.52
CA GLU A 28 6.36 -11.70 5.67
C GLU A 28 6.18 -13.08 6.33
N GLU A 29 5.03 -13.73 6.09
CA GLU A 29 4.74 -15.11 6.50
C GLU A 29 4.19 -15.88 5.27
N PRO A 30 4.84 -16.96 4.80
CA PRO A 30 4.38 -17.70 3.61
C PRO A 30 3.00 -18.33 3.80
N GLY A 31 2.11 -18.20 2.80
CA GLY A 31 0.83 -18.90 2.75
C GLY A 31 -0.39 -18.15 3.31
N LYS A 32 -0.26 -16.88 3.72
CA LYS A 32 -1.39 -16.03 4.18
C LYS A 32 -1.48 -14.73 3.40
N ASP A 33 -2.65 -14.10 3.46
CA ASP A 33 -2.88 -12.73 2.98
C ASP A 33 -1.99 -11.75 3.76
N LEU A 34 -1.43 -10.76 3.07
CA LEU A 34 -0.44 -9.83 3.60
C LEU A 34 -0.94 -8.39 3.48
N ILE A 35 -0.89 -7.65 4.59
CA ILE A 35 -0.93 -6.17 4.55
C ILE A 35 0.45 -5.67 4.96
N PHE A 36 1.11 -4.97 4.05
CA PHE A 36 2.33 -4.24 4.32
C PHE A 36 2.02 -2.74 4.38
N LEU A 37 2.34 -2.11 5.51
CA LEU A 37 2.26 -0.65 5.70
C LEU A 37 3.64 -0.14 6.04
N GLY A 38 4.16 0.82 5.29
CA GLY A 38 5.48 1.40 5.54
C GLY A 38 5.70 2.73 4.86
N LEU A 39 6.86 3.33 5.12
CA LEU A 39 7.32 4.49 4.37
C LEU A 39 8.09 4.05 3.13
N PHE A 40 8.39 4.96 2.20
CA PHE A 40 9.24 4.64 1.05
C PHE A 40 10.62 4.10 1.45
N ASP A 41 11.15 4.51 2.60
CA ASP A 41 12.38 3.95 3.17
C ASP A 41 12.25 2.46 3.56
N ASP A 42 11.03 1.98 3.83
CA ASP A 42 10.75 0.59 4.14
C ASP A 42 10.49 -0.26 2.88
N ALA A 43 10.50 0.33 1.67
CA ALA A 43 10.14 -0.34 0.43
C ALA A 43 11.01 -1.57 0.12
N VAL A 44 12.24 -1.61 0.61
CA VAL A 44 13.14 -2.78 0.49
C VAL A 44 12.53 -4.04 1.11
N GLN A 45 11.70 -3.90 2.15
CA GLN A 45 11.02 -5.03 2.80
C GLN A 45 9.88 -5.61 1.95
N ALA A 46 9.40 -4.86 0.95
CA ALA A 46 8.36 -5.26 0.02
C ALA A 46 8.84 -5.36 -1.44
N GLU A 47 10.15 -5.22 -1.69
CA GLU A 47 10.75 -5.12 -3.04
C GLU A 47 10.35 -6.26 -3.97
N GLY A 48 10.29 -7.49 -3.45
CA GLY A 48 9.90 -8.67 -4.23
C GLY A 48 8.47 -8.59 -4.78
N TYR A 49 7.56 -7.94 -4.06
CA TYR A 49 6.19 -7.71 -4.49
C TYR A 49 6.06 -6.46 -5.38
N LEU A 50 6.78 -5.39 -5.04
CA LEU A 50 6.82 -4.17 -5.85
C LEU A 50 7.36 -4.44 -7.25
N SER A 51 8.49 -5.15 -7.34
CA SER A 51 9.13 -5.49 -8.62
C SER A 51 8.24 -6.33 -9.53
N ARG A 52 7.44 -7.24 -8.95
CA ARG A 52 6.46 -8.04 -9.70
C ARG A 52 5.31 -7.21 -10.25
N ALA A 53 4.86 -6.21 -9.49
CA ALA A 53 3.89 -5.22 -9.97
C ALA A 53 4.52 -4.15 -10.87
N GLY A 54 5.81 -4.23 -11.20
CA GLY A 54 6.53 -3.23 -11.99
C GLY A 54 6.66 -1.87 -11.28
N ILE A 55 6.57 -1.86 -9.95
CA ILE A 55 6.70 -0.67 -9.11
C ILE A 55 8.16 -0.56 -8.65
N GLN A 56 8.75 0.62 -8.79
CA GLN A 56 10.07 0.92 -8.26
C GLN A 56 9.99 2.15 -7.37
N VAL A 57 10.50 2.02 -6.15
CA VAL A 57 10.59 3.10 -5.17
C VAL A 57 12.06 3.49 -5.05
N GLY A 58 12.38 4.75 -5.36
CA GLY A 58 13.73 5.30 -5.29
C GLY A 58 13.70 6.82 -5.29
N ALA A 59 14.65 7.46 -5.97
CA ALA A 59 14.64 8.92 -6.14
C ALA A 59 13.37 9.43 -6.85
N THR A 60 12.76 8.58 -7.67
CA THR A 60 11.45 8.74 -8.28
C THR A 60 10.63 7.49 -8.05
N LEU A 61 9.31 7.62 -7.97
CA LEU A 61 8.40 6.49 -7.98
C LEU A 61 8.06 6.14 -9.43
N ARG A 62 8.29 4.89 -9.80
CA ARG A 62 7.92 4.38 -11.12
C ARG A 62 6.82 3.34 -10.97
N THR A 63 5.83 3.43 -11.83
CA THR A 63 4.78 2.42 -11.93
C THR A 63 4.50 2.13 -13.41
N PRO A 64 3.88 0.98 -13.75
CA PRO A 64 3.60 0.64 -15.14
C PRO A 64 2.57 1.56 -15.82
N PHE A 65 1.78 2.29 -15.03
CA PHE A 65 0.58 2.99 -15.50
C PHE A 65 0.63 4.50 -15.28
N THR A 66 1.71 5.01 -14.69
CA THR A 66 1.91 6.45 -14.46
C THR A 66 3.27 6.88 -15.01
N PRO A 67 3.44 8.16 -15.37
CA PRO A 67 4.79 8.72 -15.51
C PRO A 67 5.57 8.59 -14.20
N ASP A 68 6.89 8.82 -14.26
CA ASP A 68 7.73 8.95 -13.06
C ASP A 68 7.15 10.05 -12.16
N LEU A 69 6.97 9.73 -10.87
CA LEU A 69 6.43 10.65 -9.86
C LEU A 69 7.51 11.04 -8.86
N GLU A 70 7.39 12.24 -8.32
CA GLU A 70 8.16 12.63 -7.14
C GLU A 70 7.63 11.88 -5.91
N PRO A 71 8.50 11.31 -5.06
CA PRO A 71 8.04 10.64 -3.85
C PRO A 71 7.34 11.59 -2.88
N GLN A 72 7.73 12.86 -2.85
CA GLN A 72 7.26 13.81 -1.83
C GLN A 72 5.74 13.95 -1.82
N GLY A 73 5.14 13.76 -0.63
CA GLY A 73 3.69 13.87 -0.45
C GLY A 73 2.86 12.82 -1.18
N THR A 74 3.47 11.72 -1.63
CA THR A 74 2.75 10.66 -2.34
C THR A 74 2.59 9.38 -1.52
N ALA A 75 1.60 8.58 -1.91
CA ALA A 75 1.45 7.20 -1.46
C ALA A 75 1.12 6.26 -2.61
N ILE A 76 1.65 5.05 -2.53
CA ILE A 76 1.37 3.93 -3.42
C ILE A 76 0.50 2.94 -2.66
N ILE A 77 -0.59 2.53 -3.29
CA ILE A 77 -1.45 1.44 -2.84
C ILE A 77 -1.43 0.36 -3.93
N SER A 78 -0.82 -0.79 -3.67
CA SER A 78 -0.82 -1.92 -4.59
C SER A 78 -1.62 -3.07 -3.99
N LEU A 79 -2.65 -3.52 -4.71
CA LEU A 79 -3.37 -4.74 -4.40
C LEU A 79 -2.96 -5.80 -5.42
N GLN A 80 -2.43 -6.92 -4.96
CA GLN A 80 -1.92 -7.99 -5.82
C GLN A 80 -2.56 -9.31 -5.40
N GLU A 81 -2.72 -10.20 -6.36
CA GLU A 81 -3.05 -11.60 -6.10
C GLU A 81 -1.84 -12.46 -6.48
N GLN A 82 -1.36 -13.30 -5.56
CA GLN A 82 -0.26 -14.21 -5.81
C GLN A 82 -0.53 -15.59 -5.22
N ASP A 83 -0.55 -16.62 -6.08
CA ASP A 83 -0.79 -18.01 -5.68
C ASP A 83 -2.09 -18.18 -4.87
N GLY A 84 -3.14 -17.42 -5.22
CA GLY A 84 -4.43 -17.40 -4.53
C GLY A 84 -4.46 -16.60 -3.21
N ARG A 85 -3.43 -15.79 -2.94
CA ARG A 85 -3.33 -14.91 -1.76
C ARG A 85 -3.50 -13.45 -2.14
N HIS A 86 -4.17 -12.68 -1.29
CA HIS A 86 -4.33 -11.24 -1.45
C HIS A 86 -3.21 -10.49 -0.71
N ILE A 87 -2.56 -9.58 -1.42
CA ILE A 87 -1.42 -8.82 -0.93
C ILE A 87 -1.71 -7.34 -1.12
N LEU A 88 -1.87 -6.62 -0.02
CA LEU A 88 -2.03 -5.18 -0.01
C LEU A 88 -0.75 -4.53 0.49
N ILE A 89 -0.17 -3.66 -0.33
CA ILE A 89 1.02 -2.88 0.01
C ILE A 89 0.64 -1.42 -0.01
N VAL A 90 0.85 -0.72 1.10
CA VAL A 90 0.72 0.72 1.19
C VAL A 90 2.06 1.30 1.60
N LEU A 91 2.62 2.14 0.74
CA LEU A 91 3.86 2.87 0.98
C LEU A 91 3.60 4.35 0.82
N ALA A 92 4.21 5.18 1.66
CA ALA A 92 4.07 6.63 1.54
C ALA A 92 5.34 7.37 1.90
N ASP A 93 5.40 8.65 1.53
CA ASP A 93 6.50 9.55 1.85
C ASP A 93 6.63 9.79 3.36
N THR A 94 5.49 10.07 4.00
CA THR A 94 5.41 10.41 5.41
C THR A 94 4.32 9.61 6.12
N LEU A 95 4.37 9.58 7.46
CA LEU A 95 3.33 8.96 8.27
C LEU A 95 1.96 9.63 8.06
N ASP A 96 1.93 10.94 7.80
CA ASP A 96 0.69 11.67 7.55
C ASP A 96 0.07 11.26 6.21
N THR A 97 0.91 11.13 5.17
CA THR A 97 0.48 10.65 3.85
C THR A 97 0.04 9.18 3.92
N LEU A 98 0.71 8.37 4.74
CA LEU A 98 0.32 6.98 4.99
C LEU A 98 -1.04 6.90 5.70
N ALA A 99 -1.26 7.74 6.71
CA ALA A 99 -2.52 7.82 7.44
C ALA A 99 -3.68 8.23 6.51
N ASP A 100 -3.47 9.23 5.64
CA ASP A 100 -4.45 9.63 4.62
C ASP A 100 -4.76 8.47 3.65
N ALA A 101 -3.74 7.76 3.16
CA ALA A 101 -3.92 6.61 2.29
C ALA A 101 -4.75 5.50 2.95
N THR A 102 -4.49 5.21 4.22
CA THR A 102 -5.28 4.24 4.97
C THR A 102 -6.72 4.71 5.23
N ALA A 103 -6.95 5.99 5.54
CA ALA A 103 -8.30 6.53 5.73
C ALA A 103 -9.14 6.48 4.43
N ARG A 104 -8.50 6.68 3.27
CA ARG A 104 -9.14 6.52 1.96
C ARG A 104 -9.50 5.06 1.66
N LEU A 105 -8.66 4.11 2.07
CA LEU A 105 -8.97 2.68 1.98
C LEU A 105 -10.17 2.32 2.86
N GLU A 106 -10.20 2.81 4.10
CA GLU A 106 -11.30 2.55 5.06
C GLU A 106 -12.63 3.15 4.61
N SER A 107 -12.61 4.34 4.03
CA SER A 107 -13.82 5.01 3.54
C SER A 107 -14.29 4.50 2.17
N GLY A 108 -13.48 3.72 1.45
CA GLY A 108 -13.75 3.34 0.06
C GLY A 108 -13.39 4.43 -0.97
N SER A 109 -12.97 5.61 -0.52
CA SER A 109 -12.53 6.74 -1.37
C SER A 109 -11.24 6.45 -2.14
N PHE A 110 -10.55 5.33 -1.83
CA PHE A 110 -9.41 4.85 -2.62
C PHE A 110 -9.78 4.64 -4.10
N ARG A 111 -11.06 4.41 -4.42
CA ARG A 111 -11.55 4.27 -5.80
C ARG A 111 -11.26 5.48 -6.67
N ASP A 112 -11.12 6.66 -6.08
CA ASP A 112 -10.90 7.92 -6.79
C ASP A 112 -9.43 8.10 -7.20
N VAL A 113 -8.52 7.27 -6.68
CA VAL A 113 -7.06 7.35 -6.90
C VAL A 113 -6.50 6.09 -7.59
N ILE A 114 -7.39 5.22 -8.09
CA ILE A 114 -7.05 4.02 -8.85
C ILE A 114 -6.54 4.43 -10.23
N VAL A 115 -5.30 4.06 -10.54
CA VAL A 115 -4.70 4.22 -11.87
C VAL A 115 -4.76 2.92 -12.69
N SER A 116 -5.05 1.78 -12.04
CA SER A 116 -5.29 0.47 -12.66
C SER A 116 -6.03 -0.43 -11.66
N GLU A 117 -6.74 -1.48 -12.10
CA GLU A 117 -7.51 -2.40 -11.23
C GLU A 117 -6.76 -2.91 -9.99
N LEU A 118 -5.42 -2.87 -10.00
CA LEU A 118 -4.51 -3.37 -8.97
C LEU A 118 -3.57 -2.30 -8.37
N LEU A 119 -3.70 -1.03 -8.78
CA LEU A 119 -2.80 0.05 -8.36
C LEU A 119 -3.56 1.38 -8.15
N GLY A 120 -3.40 1.95 -6.96
CA GLY A 120 -3.77 3.32 -6.64
C GLY A 120 -2.54 4.17 -6.35
N VAL A 121 -2.56 5.42 -6.80
CA VAL A 121 -1.51 6.41 -6.54
C VAL A 121 -2.17 7.65 -5.98
N ILE A 122 -1.79 8.04 -4.76
CA ILE A 122 -2.23 9.27 -4.14
C ILE A 122 -1.11 10.30 -4.30
N VAL A 123 -1.46 11.45 -4.86
CA VAL A 123 -0.61 12.63 -4.91
C VAL A 123 -1.28 13.69 -4.05
N ALA A 124 -0.54 14.32 -3.13
CA ALA A 124 -1.05 15.45 -2.39
C ALA A 124 -1.56 16.53 -3.35
N ALA A 125 -2.76 17.07 -3.10
CA ALA A 125 -3.22 18.25 -3.81
C ALA A 125 -2.34 19.43 -3.39
N ASN A 126 -1.65 20.02 -4.37
CA ASN A 126 -0.93 21.29 -4.19
C ASN A 126 -1.88 22.42 -3.75
#